data_AF-A0A7Z1SBS5-F1
#
_entry.id   AF-A0A7Z1SBS5-F1
#
_cell.length_a   1.000
_cell.length_b   1.000
_cell.length_c   1.000
_cell.angle_alpha   90.00
_cell.angle_beta   90.00
_cell.angle_gamma   90.00
#
_symmetry.space_group_name_H-M   'P 1'
#
loop_
_entity.id
_entity.type
_entity.pdbx_description
1 polymer ?
#
loop_
_entity_poly.entity_id
_entity_poly.type
_entity_poly.pdbx_seq_one_letter_code
_entity_poly.pdbx_strand_id
1 'polypeptide(L)'
;DVTKPRSRKAIGYNKDVQMIFQDSMSSLNPKKRVLDIIAEPIRNFERLSDQEEKKKVKSLLDIVGMPEDALYKYPHEFSGGQRQRLGVARAVATSPKLIIADEPVSALDLSVQAQVLNFMKNIQQEYGLSYLFISHDLGVVKHMCDN
;
A
#
# COMPACT_ATOMS: atom_id res chain seq x y z
N ASP A 1 -19.77 5.00 -15.63
CA ASP A 1 -19.23 6.34 -15.35
C ASP A 1 -18.75 6.40 -13.91
N VAL A 2 -17.43 6.40 -13.69
CA VAL A 2 -16.82 6.46 -12.35
C VAL A 2 -16.70 7.90 -11.82
N THR A 3 -17.11 8.91 -12.58
CA THR A 3 -17.08 10.31 -12.11
C THR A 3 -18.20 10.61 -11.11
N LYS A 4 -19.27 9.82 -11.11
CA LYS A 4 -20.42 9.99 -10.21
C LYS A 4 -20.28 9.18 -8.91
N PRO A 5 -20.40 9.80 -7.72
CA PRO A 5 -20.25 9.11 -6.43
C PRO A 5 -21.17 7.89 -6.26
N ARG A 6 -22.43 8.01 -6.69
CA ARG A 6 -23.42 6.92 -6.62
C ARG A 6 -22.99 5.71 -7.44
N SER A 7 -22.45 5.94 -8.63
CA SER A 7 -21.96 4.89 -9.53
C SER A 7 -20.72 4.20 -8.97
N ARG A 8 -19.77 4.95 -8.40
CA ARG A 8 -18.59 4.38 -7.71
C ARG A 8 -18.97 3.49 -6.53
N LYS A 9 -19.91 3.93 -5.70
CA LYS A 9 -20.37 3.16 -4.54
C LYS A 9 -21.06 1.86 -4.96
N ALA A 10 -21.89 1.90 -6.00
CA ALA A 10 -22.61 0.72 -6.49
C ALA A 10 -21.69 -0.41 -6.97
N ILE A 11 -20.50 -0.08 -7.49
CA ILE A 11 -19.53 -1.06 -7.98
C ILE A 11 -18.38 -1.35 -7.00
N GLY A 12 -18.44 -0.81 -5.78
CA GLY A 12 -17.36 -1.00 -4.79
C GLY A 12 -16.02 -0.37 -5.18
N TYR A 13 -16.03 0.66 -6.04
CA TYR A 13 -14.81 1.22 -6.66
C TYR A 13 -13.72 1.58 -5.63
N ASN A 14 -14.10 2.24 -4.53
CA ASN A 14 -13.16 2.70 -3.51
C ASN A 14 -12.56 1.58 -2.65
N LYS A 15 -13.07 0.35 -2.75
CA LYS A 15 -12.45 -0.84 -2.17
C LYS A 15 -11.52 -1.50 -3.20
N ASP A 16 -12.01 -1.62 -4.43
CA ASP A 16 -11.37 -2.36 -5.52
C ASP A 16 -10.20 -1.60 -6.18
N VAL A 17 -10.15 -0.27 -6.08
CA VAL A 17 -9.10 0.58 -6.66
C VAL A 17 -8.44 1.40 -5.56
N GLN A 18 -7.15 1.16 -5.33
CA GLN A 18 -6.32 1.89 -4.35
C GLN A 18 -5.17 2.63 -5.04
N MET A 19 -4.51 3.51 -4.29
CA MET A 19 -3.40 4.32 -4.80
C MET A 19 -2.21 4.30 -3.85
N ILE A 20 -1.01 4.20 -4.42
CA ILE A 20 0.27 4.46 -3.77
C ILE A 20 0.79 5.77 -4.36
N PHE A 21 0.96 6.78 -3.52
CA PHE A 21 1.44 8.10 -3.92
C PHE A 21 2.97 8.18 -3.90
N GLN A 22 3.51 9.08 -4.72
CA GLN A 22 4.94 9.42 -4.77
C GLN A 22 5.46 9.87 -3.39
N ASP A 23 4.69 10.72 -2.72
CA ASP A 23 5.00 11.19 -1.37
C ASP A 23 4.19 10.42 -0.31
N SER A 24 4.75 9.30 0.16
CA SER A 24 4.13 8.57 1.27
C SER A 24 4.01 9.42 2.54
N MET A 25 4.85 10.45 2.76
CA MET A 25 4.79 11.28 3.97
C MET A 25 3.49 12.07 4.08
N SER A 26 3.09 12.74 3.00
CA SER A 26 1.83 13.50 3.00
C SER A 26 0.61 12.59 3.04
N SER A 27 0.72 11.34 2.58
CA SER A 27 -0.41 10.41 2.56
C SER A 27 -0.70 9.69 3.91
N LEU A 28 0.27 9.63 4.82
CA LEU A 28 0.13 8.99 6.14
C LEU A 28 -0.21 10.04 7.21
N ASN A 29 -1.21 9.76 8.05
CA ASN A 29 -1.57 10.68 9.14
C ASN A 29 -0.50 10.62 10.26
N PRO A 30 0.26 11.70 10.53
CA PRO A 30 1.38 11.66 11.47
C PRO A 30 0.95 11.51 12.93
N LYS A 31 -0.33 11.72 13.23
CA LYS A 31 -0.91 11.61 14.58
C LYS A 31 -1.46 10.22 14.89
N LYS A 32 -1.44 9.31 13.92
CA LYS A 32 -1.93 7.93 14.08
C LYS A 32 -0.77 6.95 14.13
N ARG A 33 -0.96 5.85 14.86
CA ARG A 33 -0.01 4.73 14.84
C ARG A 33 -0.15 3.95 13.53
N VAL A 34 0.88 3.21 13.18
CA VAL A 34 0.89 2.34 11.98
C VAL A 34 -0.30 1.39 11.97
N LEU A 35 -0.63 0.79 13.13
CA LEU A 35 -1.82 -0.06 13.26
C LEU A 35 -3.07 0.66 12.74
N ASP A 36 -3.35 1.87 13.23
CA ASP A 36 -4.54 2.62 12.84
C ASP A 36 -4.51 3.08 11.39
N ILE A 37 -3.33 3.39 10.86
CA ILE A 37 -3.18 3.86 9.47
C ILE A 37 -3.49 2.73 8.47
N ILE A 38 -2.99 1.52 8.74
CA ILE A 38 -3.23 0.36 7.88
C ILE A 38 -4.63 -0.23 8.14
N ALA A 39 -5.13 -0.16 9.38
CA ALA A 39 -6.46 -0.62 9.74
C ALA A 39 -7.58 0.27 9.19
N GLU A 40 -7.36 1.58 9.05
CA GLU A 40 -8.38 2.53 8.58
C GLU A 40 -9.14 2.05 7.31
N PRO A 41 -8.47 1.67 6.21
CA PRO A 41 -9.17 1.14 5.05
C PRO A 41 -9.92 -0.17 5.33
N ILE A 42 -9.41 -1.04 6.20
CA ILE A 42 -10.10 -2.28 6.60
C ILE A 42 -11.41 -1.93 7.33
N ARG A 43 -11.37 -1.04 8.31
CA ARG A 43 -12.53 -0.57 9.08
C ARG A 43 -13.61 0.07 8.21
N ASN A 44 -13.24 0.64 7.07
CA ASN A 44 -14.17 1.27 6.14
C ASN A 44 -14.97 0.25 5.29
N PHE A 45 -14.46 -0.96 5.09
CA PHE A 45 -15.04 -1.93 4.14
C PHE A 45 -15.34 -3.31 4.74
N GLU A 46 -14.80 -3.62 5.91
CA GLU A 46 -14.94 -4.90 6.60
C GLU A 46 -15.37 -4.67 8.06
N ARG A 47 -15.99 -5.68 8.66
CA ARG A 47 -16.36 -5.69 10.07
C ARG A 47 -15.56 -6.79 10.76
N LEU A 48 -14.34 -6.47 11.14
CA LEU A 48 -13.45 -7.37 11.87
C LEU A 48 -13.44 -7.01 13.35
N SER A 49 -13.21 -7.99 14.21
CA SER A 49 -12.83 -7.73 15.60
C SER A 49 -11.43 -7.11 15.69
N ASP A 50 -11.12 -6.45 16.81
CA ASP A 50 -9.79 -5.86 17.04
C ASP A 50 -8.65 -6.88 16.89
N GLN A 51 -8.91 -8.14 17.27
CA GLN A 51 -7.93 -9.23 17.14
C GLN A 51 -7.71 -9.63 15.68
N GLU A 52 -8.78 -9.78 14.91
CA GLU A 52 -8.71 -10.11 13.47
C GLU A 52 -8.06 -8.97 12.68
N GLU A 53 -8.41 -7.73 12.99
CA GLU A 53 -7.80 -6.55 12.39
C GLU A 53 -6.30 -6.50 12.67
N LYS A 54 -5.89 -6.63 13.94
CA LYS A 54 -4.47 -6.63 14.31
C LYS A 54 -3.71 -7.77 13.61
N LYS A 55 -4.31 -8.96 13.51
CA LYS A 55 -3.73 -10.09 12.78
C LYS A 55 -3.54 -9.78 11.29
N LYS A 56 -4.54 -9.17 10.65
CA LYS A 56 -4.48 -8.76 9.24
C LYS A 56 -3.43 -7.67 9.00
N VAL A 57 -3.34 -6.68 9.90
CA VAL A 57 -2.29 -5.65 9.80
C VAL A 57 -0.90 -6.26 9.99
N LYS A 58 -0.74 -7.19 10.93
CA LYS A 58 0.53 -7.91 11.12
C LYS A 58 0.97 -8.64 9.85
N SER A 59 0.08 -9.41 9.21
CA SER A 59 0.43 -10.09 7.95
C SER A 59 0.81 -9.11 6.84
N LEU A 60 0.15 -7.95 6.76
CA LEU A 60 0.50 -6.91 5.79
C LEU A 60 1.88 -6.31 6.06
N LEU A 61 2.26 -6.11 7.32
CA LEU A 61 3.59 -5.67 7.71
C LEU A 61 4.67 -6.71 7.36
N ASP A 62 4.38 -8.00 7.60
CA ASP A 62 5.29 -9.10 7.26
C ASP A 62 5.56 -9.14 5.75
N ILE A 63 4.51 -8.98 4.91
CA ILE A 63 4.62 -8.96 3.44
C ILE A 63 5.55 -7.84 2.95
N VAL A 64 5.49 -6.67 3.59
CA VAL A 64 6.35 -5.53 3.23
C VAL A 64 7.66 -5.49 4.02
N GLY A 65 8.01 -6.57 4.72
CA GLY A 65 9.28 -6.72 5.45
C GLY A 65 9.44 -5.72 6.59
N MET A 66 8.36 -5.40 7.30
CA MET A 66 8.36 -4.54 8.47
C MET A 66 8.25 -5.37 9.75
N PRO A 67 8.99 -5.03 10.82
CA PRO A 67 8.94 -5.78 12.07
C PRO A 67 7.59 -5.60 12.78
N GLU A 68 7.18 -6.58 13.57
CA GLU A 68 5.89 -6.55 14.29
C GLU A 68 5.76 -5.35 15.25
N ASP A 69 6.87 -4.89 15.84
CA ASP A 69 6.89 -3.72 16.73
C ASP A 69 6.53 -2.41 15.99
N ALA A 70 6.59 -2.39 14.65
CA ALA A 70 6.16 -1.26 13.83
C ALA A 70 4.69 -0.89 14.06
N LEU A 71 3.83 -1.84 14.44
CA LEU A 71 2.41 -1.62 14.74
C LEU A 71 2.17 -0.45 15.71
N TYR A 72 3.06 -0.30 16.69
CA TYR A 72 2.88 0.64 17.79
C TYR A 72 3.59 1.98 17.57
N LYS A 73 4.37 2.10 16.49
CA LYS A 73 5.13 3.30 16.13
C LYS A 73 4.28 4.26 15.31
N TYR A 74 4.76 5.48 15.19
CA TYR A 74 4.23 6.55 14.35
C TYR A 74 5.04 6.69 13.05
N PRO A 75 4.46 7.23 11.97
CA PRO A 75 5.15 7.40 10.69
C PRO A 75 6.51 8.11 10.79
N HIS A 76 6.63 9.12 11.66
CA HIS A 76 7.86 9.90 11.80
C HIS A 76 9.06 9.09 12.33
N GLU A 77 8.82 7.93 12.94
CA GLU A 77 9.87 7.05 13.48
C GLU A 77 10.53 6.16 12.41
N PHE A 78 10.07 6.23 11.16
CA PHE A 78 10.55 5.40 10.06
C PHE A 78 11.37 6.19 9.02
N SER A 79 12.25 5.52 8.30
CA SER A 79 12.93 6.09 7.11
C SER A 79 11.95 6.28 5.94
N GLY A 80 12.32 7.08 4.94
CA GLY A 80 11.48 7.27 3.73
C GLY A 80 11.09 5.94 3.06
N GLY A 81 12.04 5.02 2.91
CA GLY A 81 11.79 3.68 2.37
C GLY A 81 10.84 2.84 3.21
N GLN A 82 10.97 2.89 4.53
CA GLN A 82 10.05 2.19 5.45
C GLN A 82 8.64 2.79 5.37
N ARG A 83 8.51 4.11 5.27
CA ARG A 83 7.21 4.78 5.10
C ARG A 83 6.56 4.40 3.77
N GLN A 84 7.34 4.25 2.71
CA GLN A 84 6.82 3.75 1.43
C GLN A 84 6.24 2.34 1.56
N ARG A 85 6.95 1.43 2.26
CA ARG A 85 6.45 0.08 2.56
C ARG A 85 5.13 0.11 3.33
N LEU A 86 4.99 1.02 4.31
CA LEU A 86 3.72 1.22 5.02
C LEU A 86 2.60 1.71 4.08
N GLY A 87 2.92 2.58 3.13
CA GLY A 87 2.01 3.02 2.07
C GLY A 87 1.53 1.85 1.19
N VAL A 88 2.45 0.96 0.78
CA VAL A 88 2.13 -0.27 0.04
C VAL A 88 1.20 -1.17 0.88
N ALA A 89 1.56 -1.45 2.14
CA ALA A 89 0.76 -2.29 3.03
C ALA A 89 -0.67 -1.73 3.21
N ARG A 90 -0.80 -0.41 3.40
CA ARG A 90 -2.10 0.27 3.49
C ARG A 90 -2.92 0.13 2.21
N ALA A 91 -2.30 0.29 1.03
CA ALA A 91 -3.00 0.16 -0.25
C ALA A 91 -3.49 -1.29 -0.48
N VAL A 92 -2.76 -2.29 -0.01
CA VAL A 92 -3.16 -3.71 -0.14
C VAL A 92 -4.22 -4.13 0.89
N ALA A 93 -4.39 -3.36 1.96
CA ALA A 93 -5.22 -3.73 3.10
C ALA A 93 -6.70 -4.05 2.77
N THR A 94 -7.22 -3.46 1.69
CA THR A 94 -8.60 -3.72 1.21
C THR A 94 -8.72 -4.93 0.28
N SER A 95 -7.61 -5.63 0.00
CA SER A 95 -7.49 -6.65 -1.04
C SER A 95 -8.01 -6.14 -2.40
N PRO A 96 -7.44 -5.04 -2.93
CA PRO A 96 -7.94 -4.40 -4.14
C PRO A 96 -7.68 -5.24 -5.38
N LYS A 97 -8.45 -4.97 -6.44
CA LYS A 97 -8.23 -5.55 -7.77
C LYS A 97 -7.19 -4.75 -8.55
N LEU A 98 -7.10 -3.45 -8.30
CA LEU A 98 -6.18 -2.53 -8.97
C LEU A 98 -5.51 -1.61 -7.96
N ILE A 99 -4.20 -1.44 -8.09
CA ILE A 99 -3.44 -0.40 -7.41
C ILE A 99 -2.82 0.53 -8.46
N ILE A 100 -3.07 1.82 -8.34
CA ILE A 100 -2.40 2.86 -9.12
C ILE A 100 -1.14 3.25 -8.34
N ALA A 101 0.03 3.02 -8.91
CA ALA A 101 1.30 3.31 -8.27
C ALA A 101 1.97 4.49 -8.99
N ASP A 102 1.87 5.68 -8.38
CA ASP A 102 2.35 6.93 -8.95
C ASP A 102 3.75 7.25 -8.44
N GLU A 103 4.76 7.00 -9.28
CA GLU A 103 6.18 7.09 -8.93
C GLU A 103 6.54 6.49 -7.56
N PRO A 104 6.15 5.23 -7.27
CA PRO A 104 6.13 4.69 -5.91
C PRO A 104 7.52 4.49 -5.29
N VAL A 105 8.60 4.75 -6.02
CA VAL A 105 9.98 4.52 -5.58
C VAL A 105 10.93 5.67 -5.92
N SER A 106 10.44 6.78 -6.49
CA SER A 106 11.31 7.83 -7.04
C SER A 106 12.14 8.60 -5.99
N ALA A 107 11.69 8.63 -4.75
CA ALA A 107 12.41 9.28 -3.63
C ALA A 107 13.38 8.34 -2.88
N LEU A 108 13.58 7.10 -3.35
CA LEU A 108 14.34 6.07 -2.63
C LEU A 108 15.68 5.78 -3.31
N ASP A 109 16.67 5.35 -2.53
CA ASP A 109 17.93 4.83 -3.06
C ASP A 109 17.73 3.49 -3.78
N LEU A 110 18.60 3.18 -4.74
CA LEU A 110 18.46 2.00 -5.63
C LEU A 110 18.27 0.67 -4.88
N SER A 111 18.93 0.50 -3.72
CA SER A 111 18.82 -0.73 -2.94
C SER A 111 17.44 -0.88 -2.32
N VAL A 112 16.87 0.20 -1.80
CA VAL A 112 15.53 0.24 -1.23
C VAL A 112 14.47 0.18 -2.34
N GLN A 113 14.69 0.82 -3.50
CA GLN A 113 13.79 0.71 -4.66
C GLN A 113 13.58 -0.76 -5.04
N ALA A 114 14.67 -1.51 -5.26
CA ALA A 114 14.60 -2.92 -5.63
C ALA A 114 13.82 -3.75 -4.60
N GLN A 115 14.00 -3.48 -3.31
CA GLN A 115 13.24 -4.15 -2.24
C GLN A 115 11.74 -3.84 -2.33
N VAL A 116 11.36 -2.57 -2.51
CA VAL A 116 9.94 -2.17 -2.63
C VAL A 116 9.29 -2.80 -3.86
N LEU A 117 9.96 -2.80 -5.01
CA LEU A 117 9.45 -3.42 -6.23
C LEU A 117 9.27 -4.93 -6.07
N ASN A 118 10.18 -5.60 -5.37
CA ASN A 118 10.04 -7.02 -5.06
C ASN A 118 8.83 -7.31 -4.16
N PHE A 119 8.57 -6.47 -3.13
CA PHE A 119 7.36 -6.61 -2.33
C PHE A 119 6.10 -6.43 -3.18
N MET A 120 6.07 -5.43 -4.06
CA MET A 120 4.95 -5.21 -4.98
C MET A 120 4.74 -6.41 -5.90
N LYS A 121 5.81 -6.99 -6.49
CA LYS A 121 5.70 -8.19 -7.34
C LYS A 121 5.15 -9.40 -6.58
N ASN A 122 5.61 -9.61 -5.34
CA ASN A 122 5.11 -10.69 -4.48
C ASN A 122 3.62 -10.50 -4.15
N ILE A 123 3.23 -9.28 -3.77
CA ILE A 123 1.83 -8.90 -3.52
C ILE A 123 0.99 -9.16 -4.77
N GLN A 124 1.47 -8.79 -5.96
CA GLN A 124 0.76 -9.02 -7.22
C GLN A 124 0.42 -10.50 -7.41
N GLN A 125 1.40 -11.37 -7.18
CA GLN A 125 1.27 -12.81 -7.34
C GLN A 125 0.36 -13.43 -6.27
N GLU A 126 0.52 -13.02 -5.01
CA GLU A 126 -0.24 -13.56 -3.87
C GLU A 126 -1.71 -13.13 -3.89
N TYR A 127 -1.98 -11.87 -4.23
CA TYR A 127 -3.33 -11.30 -4.21
C TYR A 127 -4.03 -11.30 -5.57
N GLY A 128 -3.32 -11.64 -6.66
CA GLY A 128 -3.86 -11.61 -8.02
C GLY A 128 -4.31 -10.21 -8.46
N LEU A 129 -3.70 -9.16 -7.91
CA LEU A 129 -4.05 -7.78 -8.24
C LEU A 129 -3.30 -7.26 -9.47
N SER A 130 -3.79 -6.17 -10.05
CA SER A 130 -3.11 -5.47 -11.14
C SER A 130 -2.48 -4.17 -10.65
N TYR A 131 -1.37 -3.79 -11.25
CA TYR A 131 -0.77 -2.46 -11.07
C TYR A 131 -0.94 -1.61 -12.32
N LEU A 132 -1.40 -0.37 -12.15
CA LEU A 132 -1.15 0.71 -13.11
C LEU A 132 0.07 1.48 -12.60
N PHE A 133 1.23 1.24 -13.21
CA PHE A 133 2.50 1.76 -12.75
C PHE A 133 2.92 3.00 -13.55
N ILE A 134 3.16 4.12 -12.87
CA ILE A 134 3.58 5.38 -13.45
C ILE A 134 5.01 5.66 -12.97
N SER A 135 5.93 5.86 -13.91
CA SER A 135 7.34 6.15 -13.60
C SER A 135 8.04 6.82 -14.77
N HIS A 136 9.03 7.65 -14.45
CA HIS A 136 9.97 8.20 -15.42
C HIS A 136 11.24 7.35 -15.57
N ASP A 137 11.43 6.31 -14.75
CA ASP A 137 12.59 5.43 -14.75
C ASP A 137 12.29 4.12 -15.51
N LEU A 138 12.89 3.96 -16.69
CA LEU A 138 12.72 2.77 -17.54
C LEU A 138 13.29 1.49 -16.90
N GLY A 139 14.28 1.60 -16.01
CA GLY A 139 14.81 0.46 -15.27
C GLY A 139 13.78 -0.11 -14.29
N VAL A 140 13.05 0.77 -13.61
CA VAL A 140 11.93 0.39 -12.73
C VAL A 140 10.79 -0.24 -13.54
N VAL A 141 10.44 0.36 -14.68
CA VAL A 141 9.40 -0.18 -15.58
C VAL A 141 9.76 -1.59 -16.04
N LYS A 142 11.00 -1.80 -16.49
CA LYS A 142 11.49 -3.11 -16.95
C LYS A 142 11.47 -4.19 -15.85
N HIS A 143 11.60 -3.79 -14.59
CA HIS A 143 11.54 -4.73 -13.46
C HIS A 143 10.10 -5.16 -13.13
N MET A 144 9.14 -4.23 -13.29
CA MET A 144 7.73 -4.45 -12.94
C MET A 144 6.88 -5.02 -14.08
N CYS A 145 7.18 -4.66 -15.32
CA CYS A 145 6.40 -5.07 -16.49
C CYS A 145 7.06 -6.26 -17.16
N ASP A 146 6.32 -7.34 -17.35
CA ASP A 146 6.80 -8.53 -18.05
C ASP A 146 6.64 -8.43 -19.59
N ASN A 147 6.23 -7.27 -20.14
CA ASN A 147 6.12 -6.99 -21.59
C ASN A 147 6.40 -5.52 -21.94
#